data_AF-A0A093ZW62-F1
#
_entry.id   AF-A0A093ZW62-F1
#
_cell.length_a   1.000
_cell.length_b   1.000
_cell.length_c   1.000
_cell.angle_alpha   90.00
_cell.angle_beta   90.00
_cell.angle_gamma   90.00
#
_symmetry.space_group_name_H-M   'P 1'
#
loop_
_entity.id
_entity.type
_entity.pdbx_description
1 polymer ?
#
loop_
_entity_poly.entity_id
_entity_poly.type
_entity_poly.pdbx_seq_one_letter_code
_entity_poly.pdbx_strand_id
1 'polypeptide(L)'
;MEKYEEAIRHLNSRRPQKAAARIDDIRGSDDMLKWLQLLGHTAETVDSLNPIHIAGTKGKGSTCAFVMSFLRSHKQRTGFPRKIGLYTSPHMKDIRERIRIDGEPISMDHFTSRFFEIWEILPCQATPTLDIPRYLQLLALLSFHVFIKAEVDVAIFETHSGGEYDATNAIRTPLVTALTSIGMDHVRLLGPTIEKIAWHKAGIFKSECQAFSVPQQPKVTAELKNRADEKRAVLRFVEEDQALPVSEAALRLKPQRINCSLALAVVRAWLHQKAPDEELTEEDIVDGVKQFSWPGRFQQITHDRCDWFLDCAHNVLSLPYAAEWFAMTVSENQRTKRRITPKESCRRPKQSSYSDTISYPGDG
;
A
#
# COMPACT_ATOMS: atom_id res chain seq x y z
N MET A 1 7.18 26.08 7.43
CA MET A 1 7.04 25.94 5.97
C MET A 1 8.41 25.96 5.28
N GLU A 2 9.21 27.02 5.45
CA GLU A 2 10.55 27.15 4.81
C GLU A 2 11.50 25.97 5.05
N LYS A 3 11.68 25.52 6.31
CA LYS A 3 12.51 24.34 6.63
C LYS A 3 12.00 23.04 6.00
N TYR A 4 10.68 22.89 5.84
CA TYR A 4 10.12 21.72 5.16
C TYR A 4 10.48 21.74 3.68
N GLU A 5 10.29 22.86 3.00
CA GLU A 5 10.70 23.02 1.61
C GLU A 5 12.20 22.81 1.40
N GLU A 6 13.02 23.26 2.36
CA GLU A 6 14.46 22.98 2.37
C GLU A 6 14.76 21.48 2.47
N ALA A 7 14.14 20.76 3.41
CA ALA A 7 14.27 19.30 3.51
C ALA A 7 13.88 18.61 2.18
N ILE A 8 12.81 19.08 1.52
CA ILE A 8 12.40 18.57 0.21
C ILE A 8 13.46 18.86 -0.87
N ARG A 9 14.07 20.05 -0.89
CA ARG A 9 15.17 20.38 -1.82
C ARG A 9 16.38 19.48 -1.60
N HIS A 10 16.82 19.30 -0.36
CA HIS A 10 17.93 18.41 0.01
C HIS A 10 17.65 16.97 -0.38
N LEU A 11 16.44 16.46 -0.10
CA LEU A 11 16.03 15.12 -0.51
C LEU A 11 16.07 14.98 -2.05
N ASN A 12 15.49 15.93 -2.78
CA ASN A 12 15.45 15.89 -4.25
C ASN A 12 16.84 16.01 -4.89
N SER A 13 17.81 16.64 -4.22
CA SER A 13 19.21 16.69 -4.68
C SER A 13 19.85 15.29 -4.80
N ARG A 14 19.31 14.29 -4.10
CA ARG A 14 19.76 12.88 -4.14
C ARG A 14 19.15 12.06 -5.27
N ARG A 15 18.34 12.67 -6.16
CA ARG A 15 17.82 11.98 -7.35
C ARG A 15 18.94 11.78 -8.37
N PRO A 16 18.94 10.66 -9.12
CA PRO A 16 19.93 10.45 -10.18
C PRO A 16 19.80 11.53 -11.26
N GLN A 17 20.93 12.10 -11.69
CA GLN A 17 20.99 13.16 -12.70
C GLN A 17 20.74 12.64 -14.14
N LYS A 18 20.84 11.32 -14.36
CA LYS A 18 20.51 10.65 -15.64
C LYS A 18 19.71 9.38 -15.37
N ALA A 19 18.73 9.09 -16.23
CA ALA A 19 17.88 7.89 -16.14
C ALA A 19 18.59 6.58 -16.58
N ALA A 20 19.90 6.47 -16.36
CA ALA A 20 20.58 5.20 -16.56
C ALA A 20 20.16 4.27 -15.42
N ALA A 21 19.61 3.11 -15.76
CA ALA A 21 19.11 2.12 -14.83
C ALA A 21 20.04 0.91 -14.90
N ARG A 22 21.14 0.94 -14.14
CA ARG A 22 22.07 -0.17 -13.94
C ARG A 22 21.68 -0.93 -12.68
N ILE A 23 22.16 -2.17 -12.55
CA ILE A 23 21.91 -2.99 -11.35
C ILE A 23 22.53 -2.35 -10.09
N ASP A 24 23.60 -1.57 -10.23
CA ASP A 24 24.20 -0.82 -9.13
C ASP A 24 23.24 0.26 -8.58
N ASP A 25 22.31 0.77 -9.40
CA ASP A 25 21.32 1.75 -8.94
C ASP A 25 20.29 1.14 -7.98
N ILE A 26 20.08 -0.19 -8.04
CA ILE A 26 19.22 -0.91 -7.11
C ILE A 26 19.95 -1.47 -5.90
N ARG A 27 21.30 -1.38 -5.80
CA ARG A 27 22.04 -1.73 -4.57
C ARG A 27 21.73 -0.73 -3.47
N GLY A 28 20.68 -1.03 -2.73
CA GLY A 28 20.03 -0.17 -1.77
C GLY A 28 20.43 -0.45 -0.32
N SER A 29 20.65 -1.72 0.02
CA SER A 29 20.80 -2.21 1.39
C SER A 29 22.22 -2.18 1.95
N ASP A 30 23.25 -2.20 1.10
CA ASP A 30 24.66 -2.42 1.48
C ASP A 30 25.16 -1.50 2.60
N ASP A 31 24.79 -0.21 2.54
CA ASP A 31 25.18 0.81 3.54
C ASP A 31 24.05 1.20 4.50
N MET A 32 22.84 0.64 4.34
CA MET A 32 21.67 1.03 5.14
C MET A 32 21.89 0.82 6.64
N LEU A 33 22.45 -0.34 7.02
CA LEU A 33 22.75 -0.65 8.43
C LEU A 33 23.84 0.27 8.99
N LYS A 34 24.81 0.70 8.17
CA LYS A 34 25.84 1.64 8.60
C LYS A 34 25.24 3.03 8.83
N TRP A 35 24.37 3.51 7.93
CA TRP A 35 23.66 4.77 8.14
C TRP A 35 22.74 4.73 9.36
N LEU A 36 22.05 3.61 9.59
CA LEU A 36 21.26 3.40 10.80
C LEU A 36 22.12 3.42 12.07
N GLN A 37 23.30 2.79 12.02
CA GLN A 37 24.26 2.79 13.13
C GLN A 37 24.79 4.21 13.44
N LEU A 38 25.03 5.04 12.43
CA LEU A 38 25.40 6.46 12.62
C LEU A 38 24.31 7.25 13.38
N LEU A 39 23.04 6.86 13.22
CA LEU A 39 21.90 7.44 13.93
C LEU A 39 21.67 6.81 15.31
N GLY A 40 22.55 5.90 15.74
CA GLY A 40 22.45 5.17 16.99
C GLY A 40 21.49 3.97 16.96
N HIS A 41 21.02 3.54 15.79
CA HIS A 41 20.14 2.37 15.66
C HIS A 41 20.95 1.13 15.38
N THR A 42 20.93 0.17 16.30
CA THR A 42 21.56 -1.14 16.11
C THR A 42 20.71 -2.05 15.24
N ALA A 43 21.24 -3.19 14.80
CA ALA A 43 20.45 -4.20 14.09
C ALA A 43 19.26 -4.68 14.94
N GLU A 44 19.46 -4.85 16.25
CA GLU A 44 18.43 -5.27 17.20
C GLU A 44 17.32 -4.22 17.33
N THR A 45 17.68 -2.93 17.23
CA THR A 45 16.70 -1.82 17.24
C THR A 45 15.82 -1.88 16.01
N VAL A 46 16.39 -2.17 14.83
CA VAL A 46 15.64 -2.34 13.59
C VAL A 46 14.74 -3.58 13.67
N ASP A 47 15.26 -4.67 14.21
CA ASP A 47 14.52 -5.92 14.36
C ASP A 47 13.36 -5.80 15.36
N SER A 48 13.47 -4.92 16.37
CA SER A 48 12.37 -4.63 17.32
C SER A 48 11.16 -3.93 16.69
N LEU A 49 11.27 -3.44 15.46
CA LEU A 49 10.14 -2.91 14.68
C LEU A 49 9.16 -4.01 14.22
N ASN A 50 9.47 -5.28 14.51
CA ASN A 50 8.62 -6.43 14.20
C ASN A 50 8.14 -6.46 12.73
N PRO A 51 9.08 -6.41 11.75
CA PRO A 51 8.75 -5.95 10.42
C PRO A 51 7.88 -6.93 9.62
N ILE A 52 6.94 -6.39 8.85
CA ILE A 52 6.24 -7.09 7.78
C ILE A 52 6.81 -6.56 6.46
N HIS A 53 7.41 -7.43 5.63
CA HIS A 53 8.11 -7.00 4.42
C HIS A 53 7.43 -7.53 3.15
N ILE A 54 7.01 -6.62 2.28
CA ILE A 54 6.15 -6.95 1.13
C ILE A 54 6.84 -6.52 -0.18
N ALA A 55 6.98 -7.49 -1.10
CA ALA A 55 7.46 -7.27 -2.46
C ALA A 55 6.48 -7.82 -3.50
N GLY A 56 6.75 -7.55 -4.78
CA GLY A 56 5.85 -7.92 -5.88
C GLY A 56 5.86 -6.94 -7.06
N THR A 57 5.17 -7.28 -8.14
CA THR A 57 5.00 -6.40 -9.31
C THR A 57 3.72 -5.58 -9.18
N LYS A 58 2.58 -6.24 -8.95
CA LYS A 58 1.28 -5.60 -8.78
C LYS A 58 0.65 -6.01 -7.45
N GLY A 59 0.02 -5.07 -6.77
CA GLY A 59 -0.69 -5.31 -5.52
C GLY A 59 0.07 -4.94 -4.24
N LYS A 60 1.38 -4.65 -4.28
CA LYS A 60 2.20 -4.31 -3.10
C LYS A 60 1.54 -3.27 -2.18
N GLY A 61 1.37 -2.03 -2.66
CA GLY A 61 0.70 -0.97 -1.89
C GLY A 61 -0.71 -1.33 -1.41
N SER A 62 -1.52 -2.02 -2.22
CA SER A 62 -2.85 -2.50 -1.79
C SER A 62 -2.75 -3.52 -0.65
N THR A 63 -1.85 -4.50 -0.75
CA THR A 63 -1.62 -5.49 0.31
C THR A 63 -1.12 -4.81 1.57
N CYS A 64 -0.17 -3.88 1.49
CA CYS A 64 0.29 -3.13 2.66
C CYS A 64 -0.85 -2.32 3.32
N ALA A 65 -1.71 -1.70 2.50
CA ALA A 65 -2.87 -0.95 2.98
C ALA A 65 -3.92 -1.87 3.64
N PHE A 66 -4.17 -3.07 3.10
CA PHE A 66 -5.02 -4.07 3.76
C PHE A 66 -4.41 -4.56 5.07
N VAL A 67 -3.10 -4.84 5.13
CA VAL A 67 -2.40 -5.23 6.37
C VAL A 67 -2.57 -4.13 7.44
N MET A 68 -2.30 -2.87 7.09
CA MET A 68 -2.54 -1.72 7.96
C MET A 68 -4.01 -1.66 8.42
N SER A 69 -4.96 -1.87 7.51
CA SER A 69 -6.39 -1.82 7.80
C SER A 69 -6.83 -2.90 8.79
N PHE A 70 -6.40 -4.14 8.61
CA PHE A 70 -6.73 -5.24 9.54
C PHE A 70 -6.09 -5.03 10.92
N LEU A 71 -4.83 -4.60 10.97
CA LEU A 71 -4.16 -4.29 12.23
C LEU A 71 -4.83 -3.12 12.97
N ARG A 72 -5.32 -2.10 12.24
CA ARG A 72 -6.09 -0.99 12.84
C ARG A 72 -7.44 -1.46 13.38
N SER A 73 -8.11 -2.37 12.67
CA SER A 73 -9.37 -2.99 13.13
C SER A 73 -9.16 -3.72 14.44
N HIS A 74 -8.17 -4.63 14.45
CA HIS A 74 -7.76 -5.37 15.64
C HIS A 74 -7.40 -4.44 16.81
N LYS A 75 -6.58 -3.41 16.54
CA LYS A 75 -6.20 -2.38 17.52
C LYS A 75 -7.40 -1.67 18.14
N GLN A 76 -8.45 -1.37 17.38
CA GLN A 76 -9.65 -0.71 17.93
C GLN A 76 -10.36 -1.59 18.94
N ARG A 77 -10.37 -2.91 18.72
CA ARG A 77 -10.98 -3.90 19.62
C ARG A 77 -10.11 -4.25 20.82
N THR A 78 -8.80 -4.46 20.61
CA THR A 78 -7.89 -5.05 21.62
C THR A 78 -6.91 -4.05 22.23
N GLY A 79 -6.71 -2.90 21.59
CA GLY A 79 -5.63 -1.97 21.92
C GLY A 79 -4.24 -2.40 21.43
N PHE A 80 -4.13 -3.51 20.70
CA PHE A 80 -2.88 -4.05 20.15
C PHE A 80 -2.96 -4.22 18.62
N PRO A 81 -1.89 -3.97 17.85
CA PRO A 81 -0.72 -3.18 18.23
C PRO A 81 -1.11 -1.73 18.60
N ARG A 82 -0.35 -1.08 19.49
CA ARG A 82 -0.61 0.31 19.92
C ARG A 82 -0.25 1.32 18.83
N LYS A 83 0.74 1.05 17.99
CA LYS A 83 1.17 1.96 16.91
C LYS A 83 1.70 1.18 15.71
N ILE A 84 1.15 1.49 14.54
CA ILE A 84 1.44 0.79 13.28
C ILE A 84 2.17 1.74 12.33
N GLY A 85 3.39 1.39 11.91
CA GLY A 85 4.14 2.10 10.88
C GLY A 85 3.87 1.50 9.49
N LEU A 86 3.75 2.34 8.46
CA LEU A 86 3.62 1.91 7.07
C LEU A 86 4.51 2.74 6.15
N TYR A 87 5.42 2.06 5.45
CA TYR A 87 6.27 2.63 4.41
C TYR A 87 5.90 2.13 3.02
N THR A 88 5.56 3.04 2.11
CA THR A 88 5.08 2.72 0.75
C THR A 88 5.69 3.58 -0.34
N SER A 89 5.58 3.11 -1.59
CA SER A 89 6.06 3.84 -2.77
C SER A 89 5.30 3.53 -4.05
N PRO A 90 5.12 4.49 -4.98
CA PRO A 90 5.37 5.93 -4.82
C PRO A 90 4.28 6.64 -4.00
N HIS A 91 4.47 7.93 -3.71
CA HIS A 91 3.36 8.81 -3.29
C HIS A 91 2.56 9.29 -4.50
N MET A 92 1.34 9.74 -4.26
CA MET A 92 0.50 10.38 -5.27
C MET A 92 0.66 11.90 -5.28
N LYS A 93 0.45 12.57 -4.14
CA LYS A 93 0.43 14.04 -4.08
C LYS A 93 1.53 14.58 -3.17
N ASP A 94 1.68 14.00 -1.98
CA ASP A 94 2.60 14.47 -0.95
C ASP A 94 3.62 13.38 -0.59
N ILE A 95 4.90 13.73 -0.51
CA ILE A 95 5.98 12.80 -0.14
C ILE A 95 5.73 12.09 1.19
N ARG A 96 5.05 12.76 2.13
CA ARG A 96 4.74 12.23 3.46
C ARG A 96 3.79 11.04 3.39
N GLU A 97 3.03 10.87 2.31
CA GLU A 97 2.19 9.69 2.08
C GLU A 97 2.98 8.38 2.09
N ARG A 98 4.29 8.44 1.84
CA ARG A 98 5.20 7.29 1.91
C ARG A 98 5.44 6.80 3.32
N ILE A 99 5.28 7.64 4.35
CA ILE A 99 5.57 7.29 5.75
C ILE A 99 4.34 7.62 6.57
N ARG A 100 3.63 6.58 7.00
CA ARG A 100 2.38 6.70 7.75
C ARG A 100 2.52 6.08 9.13
N ILE A 101 1.85 6.69 10.11
CA ILE A 101 1.65 6.12 11.44
C ILE A 101 0.14 6.00 11.66
N ASP A 102 -0.33 4.80 12.00
CA ASP A 102 -1.75 4.47 12.19
C ASP A 102 -2.66 4.87 11.01
N GLY A 103 -2.12 4.78 9.79
CA GLY A 103 -2.83 5.09 8.54
C GLY A 103 -2.65 6.53 8.05
N GLU A 104 -2.18 7.45 8.89
CA GLU A 104 -2.05 8.87 8.56
C GLU A 104 -0.61 9.23 8.14
N PRO A 105 -0.41 10.01 7.05
CA PRO A 105 0.90 10.56 6.71
C PRO A 105 1.47 11.37 7.88
N ILE A 106 2.78 11.26 8.12
CA ILE A 106 3.43 12.06 9.16
C ILE A 106 3.28 13.58 8.88
N SER A 107 3.28 14.39 9.94
CA SER A 107 3.20 15.85 9.82
C SER A 107 4.43 16.42 9.11
N MET A 108 4.32 17.64 8.56
CA MET A 108 5.48 18.32 7.99
C MET A 108 6.60 18.49 9.03
N ASP A 109 6.24 18.84 10.27
CA ASP A 109 7.22 19.04 11.34
C ASP A 109 7.92 17.75 11.75
N HIS A 110 7.18 16.63 11.85
CA HIS A 110 7.79 15.31 12.07
C HIS A 110 8.69 14.88 10.91
N PHE A 111 8.26 15.09 9.67
CA PHE A 111 9.11 14.81 8.50
C PHE A 111 10.39 15.64 8.54
N THR A 112 10.28 16.96 8.72
CA THR A 112 11.40 17.90 8.72
C THR A 112 12.39 17.62 9.83
N SER A 113 11.91 17.44 11.07
CA SER A 113 12.79 17.16 12.21
C SER A 113 13.57 15.88 12.01
N ARG A 114 12.91 14.77 11.67
CA ARG A 114 13.57 13.48 11.43
C ARG A 114 14.48 13.49 10.21
N PHE A 115 14.13 14.26 9.18
CA PHE A 115 14.99 14.44 8.02
C PHE A 115 16.31 15.14 8.38
N PHE A 116 16.26 16.23 9.14
CA PHE A 116 17.48 16.97 9.49
C PHE A 116 18.35 16.22 10.52
N GLU A 117 17.77 15.45 11.43
CA GLU A 117 18.53 14.52 12.29
C GLU A 117 19.39 13.54 11.47
N ILE A 118 18.87 13.11 10.32
CA ILE A 118 19.62 12.25 9.38
C ILE A 118 20.63 13.07 8.58
N TRP A 119 20.17 14.18 7.99
CA TRP A 119 20.96 14.99 7.09
C TRP A 119 22.23 15.54 7.74
N GLU A 120 22.16 15.92 9.02
CA GLU A 120 23.27 16.50 9.78
C GLU A 120 24.33 15.46 10.19
N ILE A 121 23.94 14.18 10.30
CA ILE A 121 24.84 13.07 10.67
C ILE A 121 25.50 12.43 9.45
N LEU A 122 24.83 12.44 8.29
CA LEU A 122 25.37 11.84 7.08
C LEU A 122 26.61 12.60 6.58
N PRO A 123 27.62 11.89 6.03
CA PRO A 123 28.79 12.55 5.49
C PRO A 123 28.43 13.39 4.26
N CYS A 124 29.11 14.54 4.10
CA CYS A 124 28.91 15.41 2.95
C CYS A 124 29.39 14.80 1.62
N GLN A 125 30.31 13.83 1.69
CA GLN A 125 30.90 13.14 0.54
C GLN A 125 31.02 11.64 0.84
N ALA A 126 30.99 10.81 -0.22
CA ALA A 126 31.21 9.38 -0.09
C ALA A 126 32.65 9.12 0.38
N THR A 127 32.80 8.09 1.21
CA THR A 127 34.10 7.59 1.68
C THR A 127 34.39 6.23 1.04
N PRO A 128 35.62 5.70 1.12
CA PRO A 128 35.91 4.35 0.61
C PRO A 128 35.04 3.23 1.22
N THR A 129 34.45 3.47 2.39
CA THR A 129 33.72 2.46 3.18
C THR A 129 32.24 2.76 3.37
N LEU A 130 31.76 3.93 2.93
CA LEU A 130 30.39 4.39 3.14
C LEU A 130 30.01 5.39 2.03
N ASP A 131 29.00 5.03 1.24
CA ASP A 131 28.42 5.92 0.24
C ASP A 131 27.39 6.88 0.88
N ILE A 132 26.90 7.83 0.09
CA ILE A 132 25.84 8.75 0.48
C ILE A 132 24.50 8.22 -0.03
N PRO A 133 23.43 8.20 0.78
CA PRO A 133 22.17 7.61 0.35
C PRO A 133 21.54 8.37 -0.81
N ARG A 134 21.19 7.62 -1.86
CA ARG A 134 20.37 8.10 -2.98
C ARG A 134 18.93 8.35 -2.54
N TYR A 135 18.15 9.03 -3.37
CA TYR A 135 16.79 9.47 -3.05
C TYR A 135 15.90 8.40 -2.36
N LEU A 136 15.84 7.18 -2.91
CA LEU A 136 15.01 6.12 -2.35
C LEU A 136 15.62 5.48 -1.09
N GLN A 137 16.95 5.39 -1.01
CA GLN A 137 17.65 4.93 0.18
C GLN A 137 17.46 5.89 1.34
N LEU A 138 17.55 7.20 1.10
CA LEU A 138 17.34 8.24 2.11
C LEU A 138 15.90 8.22 2.63
N LEU A 139 14.91 7.96 1.77
CA LEU A 139 13.53 7.80 2.20
C LEU A 139 13.29 6.53 3.03
N ALA A 140 13.95 5.42 2.69
CA ALA A 140 13.88 4.20 3.50
C ALA A 140 14.57 4.40 4.85
N LEU A 141 15.74 5.03 4.87
CA LEU A 141 16.45 5.40 6.10
C LEU A 141 15.58 6.30 6.99
N LEU A 142 14.92 7.30 6.40
CA LEU A 142 13.98 8.17 7.09
C LEU A 142 12.80 7.38 7.67
N SER A 143 12.24 6.41 6.96
CA SER A 143 11.12 5.63 7.49
C SER A 143 11.53 4.73 8.66
N PHE A 144 12.68 4.03 8.58
CA PHE A 144 13.23 3.30 9.73
C PHE A 144 13.41 4.23 10.93
N HIS A 145 14.05 5.38 10.72
CA HIS A 145 14.33 6.33 11.79
C HIS A 145 13.04 6.86 12.43
N VAL A 146 12.03 7.23 11.63
CA VAL A 146 10.71 7.66 12.10
C VAL A 146 10.05 6.55 12.92
N PHE A 147 10.03 5.32 12.43
CA PHE A 147 9.34 4.21 13.09
C PHE A 147 10.02 3.80 14.41
N ILE A 148 11.35 3.83 14.47
CA ILE A 148 12.10 3.57 15.71
C ILE A 148 11.82 4.68 16.73
N LYS A 149 11.95 5.95 16.34
CA LYS A 149 11.70 7.09 17.24
C LYS A 149 10.24 7.19 17.69
N ALA A 150 9.32 6.73 16.85
CA ALA A 150 7.92 6.65 17.20
C ALA A 150 7.58 5.40 18.02
N GLU A 151 8.51 4.47 18.23
CA GLU A 151 8.26 3.21 18.96
C GLU A 151 7.03 2.48 18.41
N VAL A 152 7.01 2.25 17.09
CA VAL A 152 5.92 1.45 16.49
C VAL A 152 6.05 -0.01 16.92
N ASP A 153 4.93 -0.66 17.21
CA ASP A 153 4.94 -2.10 17.56
C ASP A 153 5.09 -2.98 16.33
N VAL A 154 4.78 -2.45 15.15
CA VAL A 154 4.89 -3.13 13.85
C VAL A 154 5.17 -2.11 12.76
N ALA A 155 6.14 -2.43 11.90
CA ALA A 155 6.47 -1.64 10.72
C ALA A 155 6.24 -2.46 9.45
N ILE A 156 5.34 -1.98 8.59
CA ILE A 156 5.01 -2.57 7.29
C ILE A 156 5.86 -1.88 6.23
N PHE A 157 6.72 -2.61 5.54
CA PHE A 157 7.59 -2.09 4.49
C PHE A 157 7.21 -2.65 3.12
N GLU A 158 6.90 -1.76 2.19
CA GLU A 158 6.86 -2.06 0.75
C GLU A 158 8.25 -1.86 0.13
N THR A 159 8.74 -2.84 -0.63
CA THR A 159 9.93 -2.67 -1.48
C THR A 159 9.69 -1.66 -2.60
N HIS A 160 10.68 -0.86 -2.96
CA HIS A 160 10.61 0.02 -4.14
C HIS A 160 10.58 -0.80 -5.43
N SER A 161 11.67 -1.53 -5.67
CA SER A 161 11.93 -2.27 -6.91
C SER A 161 12.75 -3.52 -6.60
N GLY A 162 12.30 -4.67 -7.10
CA GLY A 162 12.97 -5.94 -6.82
C GLY A 162 12.69 -6.44 -5.41
N GLY A 163 13.75 -6.69 -4.65
CA GLY A 163 13.72 -7.26 -3.29
C GLY A 163 15.12 -7.47 -2.73
N GLU A 164 15.92 -8.37 -3.31
CA GLU A 164 17.26 -8.76 -2.82
C GLU A 164 18.17 -7.58 -2.51
N TYR A 165 18.22 -6.60 -3.40
CA TYR A 165 19.07 -5.42 -3.25
C TYR A 165 18.30 -4.18 -2.80
N ASP A 166 16.98 -4.26 -2.63
CA ASP A 166 16.17 -3.09 -2.27
C ASP A 166 16.63 -2.48 -0.93
N ALA A 167 16.54 -1.16 -0.82
CA ALA A 167 16.93 -0.42 0.39
C ALA A 167 16.22 -0.95 1.66
N THR A 168 14.97 -1.38 1.52
CA THR A 168 14.19 -1.95 2.63
C THR A 168 14.68 -3.34 3.05
N ASN A 169 15.44 -4.05 2.21
CA ASN A 169 16.00 -5.38 2.53
C ASN A 169 17.17 -5.33 3.54
N ALA A 170 17.44 -4.16 4.12
CA ALA A 170 18.19 -4.01 5.36
C ALA A 170 17.51 -4.68 6.56
N ILE A 171 16.19 -4.95 6.47
CA ILE A 171 15.44 -5.76 7.44
C ILE A 171 16.04 -7.17 7.44
N ARG A 172 16.71 -7.55 8.54
CA ARG A 172 17.38 -8.85 8.64
C ARG A 172 16.47 -9.95 9.13
N THR A 173 15.59 -9.64 10.08
CA THR A 173 14.67 -10.60 10.70
C THR A 173 13.21 -10.12 10.58
N PRO A 174 12.63 -10.09 9.36
CA PRO A 174 11.20 -9.84 9.22
C PRO A 174 10.44 -10.97 9.92
N LEU A 175 9.33 -10.64 10.59
CA LEU A 175 8.47 -11.67 11.20
C LEU A 175 7.64 -12.39 10.15
N VAL A 176 7.25 -11.65 9.11
CA VAL A 176 6.49 -12.16 7.97
C VAL A 176 6.95 -11.46 6.70
N THR A 177 7.14 -12.25 5.64
CA THR A 177 7.40 -11.74 4.29
C THR A 177 6.26 -12.13 3.35
N ALA A 178 5.95 -11.27 2.39
CA ALA A 178 4.88 -11.55 1.44
C ALA A 178 5.20 -11.08 0.02
N LEU A 179 4.85 -11.92 -0.96
CA LEU A 179 4.98 -11.63 -2.38
C LEU A 179 3.60 -11.51 -3.04
N THR A 180 3.30 -10.32 -3.53
CA THR A 180 2.13 -10.09 -4.37
C THR A 180 2.38 -10.63 -5.79
N SER A 181 1.44 -10.44 -6.71
CA SER A 181 1.57 -10.94 -8.09
C SER A 181 2.88 -10.48 -8.75
N ILE A 182 3.62 -11.42 -9.32
CA ILE A 182 4.87 -11.17 -10.05
C ILE A 182 4.59 -11.24 -11.54
N GLY A 183 4.92 -10.16 -12.22
CA GLY A 183 4.82 -9.99 -13.67
C GLY A 183 6.05 -9.28 -14.22
N MET A 184 6.18 -9.27 -15.55
CA MET A 184 7.25 -8.57 -16.24
C MET A 184 7.20 -7.07 -15.91
N ASP A 185 8.24 -6.58 -15.25
CA ASP A 185 8.39 -5.17 -14.87
C ASP A 185 9.86 -4.88 -14.58
N HIS A 186 10.28 -3.62 -14.74
CA HIS A 186 11.65 -3.17 -14.50
C HIS A 186 12.72 -4.05 -15.16
N VAL A 187 12.47 -4.54 -16.38
CA VAL A 187 13.35 -5.48 -17.11
C VAL A 187 14.80 -5.01 -17.21
N ARG A 188 15.01 -3.70 -17.37
CA ARG A 188 16.36 -3.11 -17.41
C ARG A 188 17.13 -3.25 -16.10
N LEU A 189 16.42 -3.30 -14.96
CA LEU A 189 16.99 -3.39 -13.61
C LEU A 189 17.05 -4.83 -13.09
N LEU A 190 15.96 -5.59 -13.25
CA LEU A 190 15.77 -6.90 -12.63
C LEU A 190 16.08 -8.06 -13.58
N GLY A 191 16.30 -7.76 -14.86
CA GLY A 191 16.66 -8.73 -15.89
C GLY A 191 15.53 -9.05 -16.88
N PRO A 192 15.89 -9.73 -18.00
CA PRO A 192 14.98 -9.95 -19.13
C PRO A 192 13.95 -11.05 -18.95
N THR A 193 14.02 -11.83 -17.87
CA THR A 193 13.14 -12.99 -17.67
C THR A 193 12.32 -12.88 -16.39
N ILE A 194 11.16 -13.50 -16.38
CA ILE A 194 10.28 -13.48 -15.22
C ILE A 194 10.89 -14.22 -14.02
N GLU A 195 11.71 -15.25 -14.28
CA GLU A 195 12.46 -16.00 -13.29
C GLU A 195 13.47 -15.08 -12.58
N LYS A 196 14.22 -14.24 -13.32
CA LYS A 196 15.14 -13.26 -12.70
C LYS A 196 14.40 -12.22 -11.85
N ILE A 197 13.24 -11.76 -12.31
CA ILE A 197 12.38 -10.85 -11.55
C ILE A 197 11.89 -11.53 -10.27
N ALA A 198 11.47 -12.79 -10.36
CA ALA A 198 11.03 -13.59 -9.22
C ALA A 198 12.17 -13.81 -8.21
N TRP A 199 13.37 -14.17 -8.69
CA TRP A 199 14.58 -14.31 -7.87
C TRP A 199 14.88 -13.06 -7.05
N HIS A 200 14.84 -11.89 -7.71
CA HIS A 200 15.04 -10.61 -7.06
C HIS A 200 13.98 -10.34 -5.99
N LYS A 201 12.70 -10.51 -6.31
CA LYS A 201 11.61 -10.23 -5.37
C LYS A 201 11.62 -11.17 -4.18
N ALA A 202 11.89 -12.45 -4.39
CA ALA A 202 12.08 -13.46 -3.35
C ALA A 202 13.30 -13.21 -2.46
N GLY A 203 14.18 -12.27 -2.82
CA GLY A 203 15.32 -11.90 -1.98
C GLY A 203 14.96 -11.26 -0.63
N ILE A 204 13.68 -10.90 -0.43
CA ILE A 204 13.18 -10.50 0.89
C ILE A 204 12.97 -11.68 1.84
N PHE A 205 12.92 -12.92 1.34
CA PHE A 205 12.81 -14.10 2.18
C PHE A 205 14.05 -14.22 3.08
N LYS A 206 13.81 -14.55 4.35
CA LYS A 206 14.85 -14.72 5.36
C LYS A 206 14.66 -16.05 6.09
N SER A 207 15.75 -16.57 6.64
CA SER A 207 15.77 -17.84 7.37
C SER A 207 14.76 -17.82 8.50
N GLU A 208 14.03 -18.92 8.65
CA GLU A 208 13.06 -19.14 9.74
C GLU A 208 11.86 -18.16 9.74
N CYS A 209 11.74 -17.31 8.72
CA CYS A 209 10.60 -16.43 8.53
C CYS A 209 9.45 -17.17 7.83
N GLN A 210 8.21 -16.88 8.24
CA GLN A 210 7.04 -17.26 7.46
C GLN A 210 6.98 -16.41 6.18
N ALA A 211 6.89 -17.07 5.03
CA ALA A 211 6.82 -16.43 3.73
C ALA A 211 5.49 -16.78 3.04
N PHE A 212 4.81 -15.77 2.52
CA PHE A 212 3.57 -15.95 1.77
C PHE A 212 3.72 -15.46 0.34
N SER A 213 3.02 -16.09 -0.60
CA SER A 213 2.84 -15.58 -1.95
C SER A 213 1.41 -15.80 -2.41
N VAL A 214 0.86 -14.90 -3.22
CA VAL A 214 -0.31 -15.25 -4.04
C VAL A 214 0.05 -16.37 -5.03
N PRO A 215 -0.92 -17.09 -5.63
CA PRO A 215 -0.62 -18.08 -6.65
C PRO A 215 0.05 -17.42 -7.85
N GLN A 216 1.08 -18.06 -8.39
CA GLN A 216 1.88 -17.54 -9.50
C GLN A 216 1.85 -18.52 -10.67
N GLN A 217 2.29 -18.04 -11.85
CA GLN A 217 2.53 -18.92 -12.99
C GLN A 217 3.64 -19.95 -12.68
N PRO A 218 3.64 -21.14 -13.32
CA PRO A 218 4.52 -22.26 -12.95
C PRO A 218 6.01 -21.91 -12.83
N LYS A 219 6.53 -21.11 -13.78
CA LYS A 219 7.93 -20.66 -13.79
C LYS A 219 8.29 -19.81 -12.57
N VAL A 220 7.39 -18.92 -12.16
CA VAL A 220 7.59 -18.08 -10.97
C VAL A 220 7.44 -18.93 -9.72
N THR A 221 6.43 -19.79 -9.65
CA THR A 221 6.23 -20.71 -8.53
C THR A 221 7.46 -21.58 -8.27
N ALA A 222 8.08 -22.14 -9.32
CA ALA A 222 9.30 -22.91 -9.19
C ALA A 222 10.45 -22.06 -8.63
N GLU A 223 10.65 -20.86 -9.14
CA GLU A 223 11.70 -19.95 -8.65
C GLU A 223 11.49 -19.51 -7.20
N LEU A 224 10.25 -19.20 -6.82
CA LEU A 224 9.94 -18.83 -5.44
C LEU A 224 10.21 -19.97 -4.46
N LYS A 225 9.90 -21.22 -4.84
CA LYS A 225 10.22 -22.40 -4.03
C LYS A 225 11.73 -22.58 -3.89
N ASN A 226 12.47 -22.53 -5.01
CA ASN A 226 13.92 -22.62 -4.99
C ASN A 226 14.56 -21.55 -4.07
N ARG A 227 14.03 -20.31 -4.12
CA ARG A 227 14.52 -19.21 -3.28
C ARG A 227 14.12 -19.33 -1.82
N ALA A 228 12.93 -19.85 -1.54
CA ALA A 228 12.53 -20.17 -0.18
C ALA A 228 13.45 -21.24 0.41
N ASP A 229 13.78 -22.29 -0.34
CA ASP A 229 14.71 -23.34 0.08
C ASP A 229 16.13 -22.78 0.32
N GLU A 230 16.66 -21.97 -0.61
CA GLU A 230 17.96 -21.30 -0.48
C GLU A 230 18.03 -20.43 0.78
N LYS A 231 16.97 -19.65 1.05
CA LYS A 231 16.89 -18.74 2.18
C LYS A 231 16.37 -19.42 3.46
N ARG A 232 16.03 -20.72 3.42
CA ARG A 232 15.40 -21.49 4.52
C ARG A 232 14.13 -20.84 5.08
N ALA A 233 13.30 -20.30 4.20
CA ALA A 233 12.02 -19.69 4.53
C ALA A 233 10.87 -20.70 4.34
N VAL A 234 9.85 -20.63 5.20
CA VAL A 234 8.67 -21.49 5.07
C VAL A 234 7.66 -20.81 4.15
N LEU A 235 7.69 -21.15 2.85
CA LEU A 235 6.81 -20.56 1.84
C LEU A 235 5.45 -21.25 1.77
N ARG A 236 4.38 -20.46 1.84
CA ARG A 236 2.99 -20.89 1.59
C ARG A 236 2.34 -20.04 0.50
N PHE A 237 1.58 -20.68 -0.37
CA PHE A 237 0.77 -19.98 -1.37
C PHE A 237 -0.63 -19.74 -0.81
N VAL A 238 -1.10 -18.49 -0.88
CA VAL A 238 -2.37 -18.04 -0.30
C VAL A 238 -3.42 -17.95 -1.39
N GLU A 239 -4.41 -18.84 -1.31
CA GLU A 239 -5.60 -18.78 -2.16
C GLU A 239 -6.60 -17.72 -1.67
N GLU A 240 -7.72 -17.57 -2.37
CA GLU A 240 -8.81 -16.70 -1.95
C GLU A 240 -9.42 -17.15 -0.61
N ASP A 241 -9.33 -16.29 0.39
CA ASP A 241 -9.83 -16.56 1.74
C ASP A 241 -11.35 -16.41 1.81
N GLN A 242 -12.02 -17.47 2.28
CA GLN A 242 -13.47 -17.56 2.34
C GLN A 242 -14.09 -16.69 3.46
N ALA A 243 -13.29 -16.24 4.43
CA ALA A 243 -13.73 -15.31 5.47
C ALA A 243 -13.93 -13.87 4.93
N LEU A 244 -13.45 -13.58 3.71
CA LEU A 244 -13.58 -12.25 3.13
C LEU A 244 -15.03 -11.98 2.68
N PRO A 245 -15.61 -10.82 3.04
CA PRO A 245 -16.98 -10.50 2.69
C PRO A 245 -17.17 -10.44 1.16
N VAL A 246 -18.21 -11.11 0.66
CA VAL A 246 -18.45 -11.26 -0.78
C VAL A 246 -18.89 -9.94 -1.44
N SER A 247 -19.70 -9.14 -0.74
CA SER A 247 -20.40 -7.98 -1.30
C SER A 247 -19.64 -6.65 -1.19
N GLU A 248 -18.48 -6.62 -0.56
CA GLU A 248 -17.77 -5.36 -0.31
C GLU A 248 -17.13 -4.79 -1.57
N ALA A 249 -17.37 -3.51 -1.84
CA ALA A 249 -16.96 -2.83 -3.07
C ALA A 249 -15.44 -2.92 -3.30
N ALA A 250 -14.65 -2.82 -2.24
CA ALA A 250 -13.19 -2.93 -2.27
C ALA A 250 -12.68 -4.30 -2.78
N LEU A 251 -13.49 -5.36 -2.67
CA LEU A 251 -13.11 -6.75 -2.99
C LEU A 251 -13.82 -7.32 -4.23
N ARG A 252 -14.59 -6.51 -4.96
CA ARG A 252 -15.30 -6.97 -6.16
C ARG A 252 -14.37 -7.41 -7.28
N LEU A 253 -13.22 -6.75 -7.39
CA LEU A 253 -12.21 -7.12 -8.36
C LEU A 253 -11.34 -8.24 -7.81
N LYS A 254 -11.16 -9.30 -8.60
CA LYS A 254 -10.34 -10.47 -8.26
C LYS A 254 -8.91 -10.08 -7.80
N PRO A 255 -8.18 -9.13 -8.43
CA PRO A 255 -6.87 -8.71 -7.94
C PRO A 255 -6.89 -8.09 -6.53
N GLN A 256 -7.93 -7.35 -6.15
CA GLN A 256 -8.02 -6.81 -4.79
C GLN A 256 -8.37 -7.89 -3.78
N ARG A 257 -9.25 -8.83 -4.15
CA ARG A 257 -9.60 -9.96 -3.29
C ARG A 257 -8.40 -10.85 -2.96
N ILE A 258 -7.55 -11.15 -3.94
CA ILE A 258 -6.33 -11.93 -3.68
C ILE A 258 -5.29 -11.13 -2.87
N ASN A 259 -5.14 -9.82 -3.11
CA ASN A 259 -4.27 -8.96 -2.30
C ASN A 259 -4.74 -8.88 -0.84
N CYS A 260 -6.05 -8.85 -0.63
CA CYS A 260 -6.69 -8.85 0.68
C CYS A 260 -6.51 -10.21 1.39
N SER A 261 -6.65 -11.33 0.66
CA SER A 261 -6.41 -12.68 1.19
C SER A 261 -4.95 -12.83 1.65
N LEU A 262 -3.99 -12.35 0.84
CA LEU A 262 -2.58 -12.32 1.22
C LEU A 262 -2.35 -11.47 2.48
N ALA A 263 -2.95 -10.27 2.54
CA ALA A 263 -2.84 -9.41 3.71
C ALA A 263 -3.40 -10.08 4.98
N LEU A 264 -4.52 -10.77 4.87
CA LEU A 264 -5.15 -11.49 5.98
C LEU A 264 -4.26 -12.63 6.51
N ALA A 265 -3.66 -13.42 5.60
CA ALA A 265 -2.69 -14.45 5.97
C ALA A 265 -1.45 -13.86 6.67
N VAL A 266 -0.95 -12.73 6.18
CA VAL A 266 0.18 -12.00 6.77
C VAL A 266 -0.14 -11.53 8.19
N VAL A 267 -1.30 -10.91 8.41
CA VAL A 267 -1.69 -10.40 9.73
C VAL A 267 -1.91 -11.54 10.73
N ARG A 268 -2.58 -12.63 10.32
CA ARG A 268 -2.74 -13.82 11.18
C ARG A 268 -1.40 -14.39 11.60
N ALA A 269 -0.46 -14.54 10.67
CA ALA A 269 0.88 -15.05 10.97
C ALA A 269 1.66 -14.10 11.90
N TRP A 270 1.52 -12.79 11.72
CA TRP A 270 2.16 -11.81 12.58
C TRP A 270 1.58 -11.81 13.99
N LEU A 271 0.24 -11.84 14.13
CA LEU A 271 -0.45 -11.93 15.42
C LEU A 271 -0.09 -13.21 16.16
N HIS A 272 -0.11 -14.37 15.50
CA HIS A 272 0.29 -15.64 16.11
C HIS A 272 1.71 -15.59 16.73
N GLN A 273 2.63 -14.80 16.16
CA GLN A 273 3.99 -14.64 16.71
C GLN A 273 4.09 -13.60 17.83
N LYS A 274 3.18 -12.61 17.89
CA LYS A 274 3.30 -11.46 18.80
C LYS A 274 2.25 -11.37 19.89
N ALA A 275 1.10 -11.97 19.67
CA ALA A 275 -0.01 -12.09 20.60
C ALA A 275 -0.70 -13.44 20.27
N PRO A 276 -0.14 -14.59 20.69
CA PRO A 276 -0.64 -15.91 20.32
C PRO A 276 -2.05 -16.21 20.83
N ASP A 277 -2.51 -15.48 21.86
CA ASP A 277 -3.87 -15.56 22.40
C ASP A 277 -4.85 -14.63 21.67
N GLU A 278 -4.38 -13.82 20.73
CA GLU A 278 -5.17 -12.87 19.96
C GLU A 278 -5.33 -13.36 18.51
N GLU A 279 -6.55 -13.26 17.99
CA GLU A 279 -6.88 -13.56 16.60
C GLU A 279 -7.74 -12.47 16.00
N LEU A 280 -7.76 -12.40 14.66
CA LEU A 280 -8.71 -11.58 13.93
C LEU A 280 -10.10 -12.23 13.98
N THR A 281 -11.07 -11.52 14.53
CA THR A 281 -12.48 -11.94 14.48
C THR A 281 -13.07 -11.68 13.10
N GLU A 282 -14.25 -12.24 12.84
CA GLU A 282 -15.02 -11.92 11.62
C GLU A 282 -15.33 -10.41 11.54
N GLU A 283 -15.62 -9.77 12.67
CA GLU A 283 -15.86 -8.33 12.76
C GLU A 283 -14.60 -7.54 12.39
N ASP A 284 -13.43 -7.91 12.92
CA ASP A 284 -12.17 -7.26 12.57
C ASP A 284 -11.89 -7.32 11.06
N ILE A 285 -12.21 -8.46 10.43
CA ILE A 285 -12.03 -8.69 8.99
C ILE A 285 -13.00 -7.81 8.20
N VAL A 286 -14.29 -7.81 8.55
CA VAL A 286 -15.30 -7.01 7.86
C VAL A 286 -14.96 -5.52 7.95
N ASP A 287 -14.64 -5.03 9.15
CA ASP A 287 -14.32 -3.63 9.38
C ASP A 287 -12.98 -3.24 8.74
N GLY A 288 -11.99 -4.14 8.77
CA GLY A 288 -10.73 -3.99 8.05
C GLY A 288 -10.93 -3.86 6.53
N VAL A 289 -11.88 -4.59 5.95
CA VAL A 289 -12.22 -4.43 4.52
C VAL A 289 -12.98 -3.14 4.26
N LYS A 290 -13.93 -2.76 5.12
CA LYS A 290 -14.74 -1.54 4.95
C LYS A 290 -13.91 -0.26 5.09
N GLN A 291 -12.99 -0.22 6.04
CA GLN A 291 -12.13 0.94 6.27
C GLN A 291 -10.91 0.99 5.33
N PHE A 292 -10.72 -0.03 4.50
CA PHE A 292 -9.66 -0.04 3.49
C PHE A 292 -9.83 1.16 2.55
N SER A 293 -8.78 1.95 2.44
CA SER A 293 -8.68 3.02 1.47
C SER A 293 -7.25 3.12 0.98
N TRP A 294 -7.08 3.19 -0.33
CA TRP A 294 -5.79 3.45 -0.96
C TRP A 294 -5.96 4.47 -2.07
N PRO A 295 -5.49 5.72 -1.87
CA PRO A 295 -5.66 6.77 -2.87
C PRO A 295 -5.20 6.33 -4.26
N GLY A 296 -6.06 6.52 -5.27
CA GLY A 296 -5.77 6.19 -6.67
C GLY A 296 -5.82 4.71 -7.00
N ARG A 297 -6.41 3.88 -6.14
CA ARG A 297 -6.81 2.52 -6.51
C ARG A 297 -8.30 2.36 -6.40
N PHE A 298 -8.95 2.24 -7.56
CA PHE A 298 -10.41 2.08 -7.65
C PHE A 298 -11.16 3.09 -6.79
N GLN A 299 -10.68 4.34 -6.79
CA GLN A 299 -11.15 5.37 -5.90
C GLN A 299 -12.27 6.16 -6.57
N GLN A 300 -13.45 6.17 -5.96
CA GLN A 300 -14.52 7.08 -6.34
C GLN A 300 -14.50 8.30 -5.40
N ILE A 301 -14.55 9.50 -5.97
CA ILE A 301 -14.74 10.75 -5.24
C ILE A 301 -15.99 11.43 -5.78
N THR A 302 -17.00 11.61 -4.95
CA THR A 302 -18.17 12.42 -5.29
C THR A 302 -17.93 13.84 -4.82
N HIS A 303 -17.90 14.79 -5.75
CA HIS A 303 -17.78 16.22 -5.46
C HIS A 303 -18.81 16.98 -6.28
N ASP A 304 -19.64 17.78 -5.60
CA ASP A 304 -20.83 18.42 -6.14
C ASP A 304 -21.78 17.42 -6.84
N ARG A 305 -21.98 17.58 -8.15
CA ARG A 305 -22.82 16.72 -8.98
C ARG A 305 -21.99 15.76 -9.85
N CYS A 306 -20.69 15.67 -9.61
CA CYS A 306 -19.75 14.88 -10.41
C CYS A 306 -19.20 13.72 -9.59
N ASP A 307 -19.28 12.52 -10.18
CA ASP A 307 -18.59 11.33 -9.69
C ASP A 307 -17.25 11.22 -10.43
N TRP A 308 -16.14 11.34 -9.70
CA TRP A 308 -14.78 11.19 -10.21
C TRP A 308 -14.27 9.78 -9.94
N PHE A 309 -13.67 9.14 -10.94
CA PHE A 309 -13.16 7.77 -10.86
C PHE A 309 -11.65 7.79 -11.12
N LEU A 310 -10.87 7.48 -10.10
CA LEU A 310 -9.41 7.59 -10.11
C LEU A 310 -8.76 6.21 -9.97
N ASP A 311 -7.93 5.83 -10.94
CA ASP A 311 -7.08 4.64 -10.85
C ASP A 311 -5.69 4.87 -11.46
N CYS A 312 -4.65 4.36 -10.79
CA CYS A 312 -3.25 4.45 -11.23
C CYS A 312 -2.82 3.28 -12.15
N ALA A 313 -3.75 2.65 -12.87
CA ALA A 313 -3.43 1.68 -13.92
C ALA A 313 -2.62 2.36 -15.03
N HIS A 314 -1.47 1.79 -15.37
CA HIS A 314 -0.50 2.39 -16.29
C HIS A 314 0.16 1.34 -17.20
N ASN A 315 -0.41 0.13 -17.28
CA ASN A 315 0.08 -0.89 -18.20
C ASN A 315 -1.04 -1.84 -18.64
N VAL A 316 -0.76 -2.58 -19.72
CA VAL A 316 -1.71 -3.50 -20.37
C VAL A 316 -2.30 -4.56 -19.44
N LEU A 317 -1.62 -4.90 -18.35
CA LEU A 317 -2.09 -5.87 -17.35
C LEU A 317 -3.11 -5.26 -16.37
N SER A 318 -3.03 -3.96 -16.09
CA SER A 318 -3.88 -3.29 -15.08
C SER A 318 -5.08 -2.56 -15.68
N LEU A 319 -4.97 -2.10 -16.94
CA LEU A 319 -6.03 -1.36 -17.63
C LEU A 319 -7.37 -2.12 -17.72
N PRO A 320 -7.41 -3.45 -18.01
CA PRO A 320 -8.68 -4.17 -18.08
C PRO A 320 -9.45 -4.14 -16.75
N TYR A 321 -8.76 -4.29 -15.62
CA TYR A 321 -9.39 -4.25 -14.30
C TYR A 321 -9.90 -2.85 -13.93
N ALA A 322 -9.18 -1.79 -14.33
CA ALA A 322 -9.65 -0.42 -14.14
C ALA A 322 -10.93 -0.14 -14.95
N ALA A 323 -10.99 -0.62 -16.21
CA ALA A 323 -12.17 -0.50 -17.06
C ALA A 323 -13.35 -1.32 -16.52
N GLU A 324 -13.10 -2.55 -16.06
CA GLU A 324 -14.10 -3.42 -15.43
C GLU A 324 -14.70 -2.76 -14.19
N TRP A 325 -13.85 -2.27 -13.28
CA TRP A 325 -14.28 -1.54 -12.09
C TRP A 325 -15.14 -0.32 -12.42
N PHE A 326 -14.71 0.50 -13.38
CA PHE A 326 -15.46 1.68 -13.80
C PHE A 326 -16.85 1.29 -14.32
N ALA A 327 -16.91 0.30 -15.21
CA ALA A 327 -18.17 -0.18 -15.79
C ALA A 327 -19.14 -0.72 -14.73
N MET A 328 -18.63 -1.50 -13.76
CA MET A 328 -19.41 -2.02 -12.64
C MET A 328 -19.96 -0.88 -11.77
N THR A 329 -19.09 0.06 -11.37
CA THR A 329 -19.43 1.12 -10.43
C THR A 329 -20.45 2.11 -11.01
N VAL A 330 -20.29 2.50 -12.28
CA VAL A 330 -21.25 3.37 -12.98
C VAL A 330 -22.62 2.68 -13.12
N SER A 331 -22.64 1.39 -13.47
CA SER A 331 -23.89 0.64 -13.62
C SER A 331 -24.68 0.56 -12.31
N GLU A 332 -24.00 0.42 -11.19
CA GLU A 332 -24.63 0.44 -9.87
C GLU A 332 -25.14 1.82 -9.49
N ASN A 333 -24.35 2.87 -9.68
CA ASN A 333 -24.79 4.25 -9.39
C ASN A 333 -26.05 4.61 -10.19
N GLN A 334 -26.18 4.14 -11.43
CA GLN A 334 -27.40 4.31 -12.22
C GLN A 334 -28.59 3.51 -11.67
N ARG A 335 -28.37 2.27 -11.22
CA ARG A 335 -29.44 1.45 -10.58
C ARG A 335 -29.91 2.08 -9.27
N THR A 336 -29.00 2.62 -8.46
CA THR A 336 -29.33 3.29 -7.20
C THR A 336 -30.07 4.60 -7.44
N LYS A 337 -29.61 5.44 -8.39
CA LYS A 337 -30.33 6.67 -8.79
C LYS A 337 -31.75 6.37 -9.32
N ARG A 338 -31.95 5.28 -10.07
CA ARG A 338 -33.29 4.83 -10.53
C ARG A 338 -34.18 4.27 -9.42
N ARG A 339 -33.61 3.74 -8.33
CA ARG A 339 -34.37 3.28 -7.15
C ARG A 339 -34.81 4.44 -6.25
N ILE A 340 -34.06 5.54 -6.22
CA ILE A 340 -34.35 6.70 -5.38
C ILE A 340 -35.37 7.64 -6.02
N THR A 341 -35.55 7.63 -7.36
CA THR A 341 -36.70 8.30 -7.99
C THR A 341 -37.97 7.50 -7.69
N PRO A 342 -38.92 8.00 -6.88
CA PRO A 342 -40.24 7.39 -6.82
C PRO A 342 -40.85 7.53 -8.21
N LYS A 343 -41.57 6.49 -8.66
CA LYS A 343 -42.55 6.66 -9.73
C LYS A 343 -43.57 7.69 -9.23
N GLU A 344 -43.34 8.98 -9.47
CA GLU A 344 -44.43 9.93 -9.54
C GLU A 344 -45.28 9.50 -10.74
N SER A 345 -46.28 8.66 -10.43
CA SER A 345 -47.39 8.42 -11.32
C SER A 345 -47.98 9.79 -11.63
N CYS A 346 -47.78 10.23 -12.87
CA CYS A 346 -48.47 11.36 -13.46
C CYS A 346 -49.98 11.07 -13.40
N ARG A 347 -50.61 11.42 -12.28
CA ARG A 347 -52.07 11.49 -12.16
C ARG A 347 -52.47 12.80 -12.81
N ARG A 348 -52.97 12.72 -14.05
CA ARG A 348 -53.69 13.83 -14.67
C ARG A 348 -54.79 14.29 -13.72
N PRO A 349 -54.94 15.58 -13.41
CA PRO A 349 -56.12 16.05 -12.70
C PRO A 349 -57.33 15.88 -13.62
N LYS A 350 -58.38 15.22 -13.11
CA LYS A 350 -59.70 15.24 -13.73
C LYS A 350 -60.17 16.70 -13.76
N GLN A 351 -60.53 17.20 -14.94
CA GLN A 351 -61.29 18.44 -15.09
C GLN A 351 -62.61 18.30 -14.34
N SER A 352 -62.81 19.07 -13.27
CA SER A 352 -64.12 19.30 -12.69
C SER A 352 -64.78 20.44 -13.45
N SER A 353 -65.91 20.14 -14.09
CA SER A 353 -66.88 21.11 -14.58
C SER A 353 -67.41 21.95 -13.42
N TYR A 354 -67.16 23.25 -13.45
CA TYR A 354 -68.02 24.24 -12.80
C TYR A 354 -68.41 25.26 -13.86
N SER A 355 -69.67 25.12 -14.29
CA SER A 355 -70.46 26.16 -14.92
C SER A 355 -70.74 27.22 -13.86
N ASP A 356 -70.37 28.47 -14.10
CA ASP A 356 -71.08 29.61 -13.54
C ASP A 356 -71.09 30.76 -14.54
N THR A 357 -72.31 31.04 -14.96
CA THR A 357 -72.82 32.20 -15.71
C THR A 357 -72.43 33.51 -15.04
N ILE A 358 -71.84 34.44 -15.80
CA ILE A 358 -71.88 35.87 -15.48
C ILE A 358 -72.24 36.65 -16.76
N SER A 359 -73.34 37.39 -16.63
CA SER A 359 -74.00 38.27 -17.57
C SER A 359 -73.28 39.61 -17.78
N TYR A 360 -73.39 40.13 -19.01
CA TYR A 360 -73.09 41.51 -19.46
C TYR A 360 -73.92 42.59 -18.74
N PRO A 361 -73.47 43.87 -18.68
CA PRO A 361 -73.58 44.87 -19.77
C PRO A 361 -72.30 45.74 -19.90
N GLY A 362 -72.01 46.53 -20.93
CA GLY A 362 -72.68 47.03 -22.12
C GLY A 362 -71.86 48.23 -22.64
N ASP A 363 -71.84 48.39 -23.97
CA ASP A 363 -71.60 49.57 -24.82
C ASP A 363 -70.56 50.65 -24.46
N GLY A 364 -69.68 50.92 -25.44
CA GLY A 364 -68.80 52.08 -25.55
C GLY A 364 -67.68 51.89 -26.54
#